data_AF-A0A9W7T3H3-F1
#
_entry.id   AF-A0A9W7T3H3-F1
#
_cell.length_a   1.000
_cell.length_b   1.000
_cell.length_c   1.000
_cell.angle_alpha   90.00
_cell.angle_beta   90.00
_cell.angle_gamma   90.00
#
_symmetry.space_group_name_H-M   'P 1'
#
loop_
_entity.id
_entity.type
_entity.pdbx_description
1 polymer ?
#
loop_
_entity_poly.entity_id
_entity_poly.type
_entity_poly.pdbx_seq_one_letter_code
_entity_poly.pdbx_strand_id
1 'polypeptide(L)'
;MVQITDTVKMMFSMSGSVLFLLTFSSVISEVVDFSECREFFYDGKPPVIPGILENSRSQRDQFKTICQKYAGLYKYATFYDITNRIPVFSAYKFHEDKKIERPGNEWMVEPELEVSSDEMGMPYENQATDEDFFNNSYSVNRGHLFPSCHSGDEDIARSTFTYTNTVPQKISFNSGSWNRMEIETIKVMSKYCRDSKYNRNVLAHVLTGAVPGNMSE
;
A
#
# COMPACT_ATOMS: atom_id res chain seq x y z
N MET A 1 42.02 10.91 -18.81
CA MET A 1 41.06 10.44 -17.78
C MET A 1 40.60 9.07 -18.23
N VAL A 2 40.80 8.06 -17.39
CA VAL A 2 40.83 6.63 -17.78
C VAL A 2 39.47 6.16 -18.32
N GLN A 3 39.49 5.58 -19.53
CA GLN A 3 38.46 4.74 -20.10
C GLN A 3 38.39 3.41 -19.35
N ILE A 4 37.17 2.89 -19.12
CA ILE A 4 36.83 1.50 -19.46
C ILE A 4 35.41 1.52 -20.06
N THR A 5 35.34 0.95 -21.26
CA THR A 5 34.19 0.65 -22.11
C THR A 5 33.49 -0.64 -21.67
N ASP A 6 32.20 -0.80 -22.01
CA ASP A 6 31.79 -1.96 -22.79
C ASP A 6 30.55 -1.64 -23.65
N THR A 7 30.74 -1.84 -24.94
CA THR A 7 29.74 -1.69 -26.00
C THR A 7 29.22 -3.10 -26.30
N VAL A 8 27.98 -3.42 -25.91
CA VAL A 8 27.31 -4.60 -26.46
C VAL A 8 26.70 -4.21 -27.81
N LYS A 9 27.39 -4.58 -28.89
CA LYS A 9 26.82 -4.63 -30.24
C LYS A 9 25.85 -5.80 -30.30
N MET A 10 24.54 -5.53 -30.33
CA MET A 10 23.58 -6.52 -30.82
C MET A 10 23.55 -6.48 -32.35
N MET A 11 24.13 -7.51 -32.97
CA MET A 11 23.84 -7.87 -34.36
C MET A 11 22.49 -8.59 -34.38
N PHE A 12 21.52 -8.04 -35.10
CA PHE A 12 20.27 -8.75 -35.38
C PHE A 12 20.54 -9.87 -36.40
N SER A 13 20.56 -11.11 -35.92
CA SER A 13 20.32 -12.29 -36.76
C SER A 13 18.84 -12.64 -36.66
N MET A 14 18.14 -12.67 -37.79
CA MET A 14 16.74 -13.05 -37.85
C MET A 14 16.57 -14.53 -37.57
N SER A 15 16.23 -14.91 -36.34
CA SER A 15 15.60 -16.20 -36.00
C SER A 15 15.12 -16.19 -34.54
N GLY A 16 13.80 -16.18 -34.34
CA GLY A 16 13.14 -16.48 -33.08
C GLY A 16 13.18 -15.36 -32.03
N SER A 17 12.16 -14.49 -32.02
CA SER A 17 11.91 -13.58 -30.91
C SER A 17 11.49 -14.37 -29.67
N VAL A 18 12.44 -14.67 -28.78
CA VAL A 18 12.12 -14.95 -27.38
C VAL A 18 11.94 -13.59 -26.70
N LEU A 19 10.68 -13.20 -26.53
CA LEU A 19 10.31 -12.03 -25.75
C LEU A 19 10.69 -12.32 -24.29
N PHE A 20 11.86 -11.85 -23.85
CA PHE A 20 12.15 -11.72 -22.43
C PHE A 20 11.21 -10.64 -21.90
N LEU A 21 10.02 -11.04 -21.44
CA LEU A 21 9.22 -10.23 -20.54
C LEU A 21 10.10 -10.01 -19.32
N LEU A 22 10.66 -8.80 -19.20
CA LEU A 22 11.10 -8.31 -17.90
C LEU A 22 9.87 -8.40 -17.01
N THR A 23 9.80 -9.43 -16.17
CA THR A 23 8.88 -9.45 -15.04
C THR A 23 9.39 -8.37 -14.09
N PHE A 24 9.09 -7.11 -14.42
CA PHE A 24 8.96 -6.12 -13.37
C PHE A 24 7.99 -6.76 -12.38
N SER A 25 8.38 -6.88 -11.12
CA SER A 25 7.46 -7.20 -10.03
C SER A 25 6.51 -6.02 -9.88
N SER A 26 5.67 -5.80 -10.89
CA SER A 26 4.80 -4.66 -11.02
C SER A 26 3.71 -4.82 -9.97
N VAL A 27 3.54 -3.79 -9.15
CA VAL A 27 2.28 -3.57 -8.45
C VAL A 27 1.25 -3.28 -9.52
N ILE A 28 0.22 -4.11 -9.55
CA ILE A 28 -0.98 -3.87 -10.34
C ILE A 28 -2.11 -3.93 -9.34
N SER A 29 -2.33 -2.85 -8.58
CA SER A 29 -3.56 -2.75 -7.79
C SER A 29 -4.76 -2.81 -8.70
N GLU A 30 -5.84 -3.41 -8.23
CA GLU A 30 -7.11 -3.39 -8.95
C GLU A 30 -8.06 -2.41 -8.24
N VAL A 31 -8.56 -1.41 -8.98
CA VAL A 31 -9.62 -0.51 -8.51
C VAL A 31 -10.95 -1.23 -8.67
N VAL A 32 -11.27 -2.07 -7.69
CA VAL A 32 -12.41 -3.00 -7.70
C VAL A 32 -13.19 -2.93 -6.39
N ASP A 33 -14.39 -3.53 -6.38
CA ASP A 33 -15.17 -3.66 -5.16
C ASP A 33 -14.45 -4.54 -4.13
N PHE A 34 -14.60 -4.24 -2.84
CA PHE A 34 -14.00 -5.04 -1.76
C PHE A 34 -14.52 -6.48 -1.66
N SER A 35 -15.47 -6.89 -2.51
CA SER A 35 -15.85 -8.30 -2.66
C SER A 35 -14.67 -9.17 -3.13
N GLU A 36 -13.75 -8.60 -3.91
CA GLU A 36 -12.60 -9.32 -4.49
C GLU A 36 -11.51 -9.62 -3.47
N CYS A 37 -11.37 -8.77 -2.44
CA CYS A 37 -10.37 -8.91 -1.38
C CYS A 37 -11.00 -8.94 0.02
N ARG A 38 -12.17 -9.57 0.13
CA ARG A 38 -12.95 -9.68 1.38
C ARG A 38 -12.15 -10.29 2.53
N GLU A 39 -11.16 -11.11 2.24
CA GLU A 39 -10.35 -11.79 3.24
C GLU A 39 -9.63 -10.82 4.19
N PHE A 40 -9.35 -9.58 3.80
CA PHE A 40 -8.68 -8.61 4.68
C PHE A 40 -9.61 -7.98 5.71
N PHE A 41 -10.91 -8.26 5.63
CA PHE A 41 -11.91 -7.76 6.56
C PHE A 41 -12.38 -8.86 7.51
N TYR A 42 -12.64 -8.49 8.76
CA TYR A 42 -13.20 -9.42 9.73
C TYR A 42 -14.55 -9.96 9.25
N ASP A 43 -14.74 -11.28 9.29
CA ASP A 43 -15.89 -12.00 8.73
C ASP A 43 -16.19 -11.69 7.26
N GLY A 44 -15.20 -11.19 6.50
CA GLY A 44 -15.39 -10.79 5.12
C GLY A 44 -16.26 -9.55 4.94
N LYS A 45 -16.40 -8.71 5.97
CA LYS A 45 -17.32 -7.55 5.99
C LYS A 45 -16.54 -6.24 6.06
N PRO A 46 -16.43 -5.50 4.95
CA PRO A 46 -15.90 -4.15 4.96
C PRO A 46 -16.74 -3.19 5.83
N PRO A 47 -16.16 -2.08 6.31
CA PRO A 47 -16.93 -1.03 6.98
C PRO A 47 -18.09 -0.53 6.11
N VAL A 48 -19.19 -0.17 6.76
CA VAL A 48 -20.29 0.56 6.13
C VAL A 48 -20.20 2.02 6.56
N ILE A 49 -20.03 2.92 5.60
CA ILE A 49 -20.02 4.36 5.79
C ILE A 49 -21.21 4.91 4.99
N PRO A 50 -22.33 5.25 5.64
CA PRO A 50 -23.55 5.66 4.95
C PRO A 50 -23.32 6.76 3.90
N GLY A 51 -23.77 6.51 2.67
CA GLY A 51 -23.64 7.41 1.54
C GLY A 51 -22.22 7.57 0.98
N ILE A 52 -21.25 6.75 1.43
CA ILE A 52 -19.83 6.80 0.99
C ILE A 52 -19.30 5.41 0.65
N LEU A 53 -19.47 4.41 1.53
CA LEU A 53 -19.03 3.02 1.34
C LEU A 53 -20.13 2.08 1.79
N GLU A 54 -20.79 1.42 0.85
CA GLU A 54 -21.90 0.49 1.12
C GLU A 54 -21.78 -0.73 0.22
N ASN A 55 -22.15 -1.91 0.74
CA ASN A 55 -22.12 -3.17 -0.01
C ASN A 55 -20.76 -3.41 -0.71
N SER A 56 -19.66 -3.15 0.00
CA SER A 56 -18.28 -3.31 -0.50
C SER A 56 -17.89 -2.37 -1.66
N ARG A 57 -18.70 -1.35 -1.96
CA ARG A 57 -18.51 -0.44 -3.08
C ARG A 57 -18.56 1.04 -2.66
N SER A 58 -17.73 1.85 -3.29
CA SER A 58 -17.82 3.30 -3.18
C SER A 58 -19.13 3.84 -3.76
N GLN A 59 -19.80 4.73 -3.02
CA GLN A 59 -21.04 5.38 -3.45
C GLN A 59 -20.79 6.74 -4.13
N ARG A 60 -19.54 7.19 -4.21
CA ARG A 60 -19.15 8.47 -4.81
C ARG A 60 -17.87 8.33 -5.60
N ASP A 61 -17.79 8.98 -6.76
CA ASP A 61 -16.62 8.87 -7.66
C ASP A 61 -15.31 9.34 -7.02
N GLN A 62 -15.39 10.25 -6.04
CA GLN A 62 -14.26 10.72 -5.23
C GLN A 62 -13.55 9.59 -4.48
N PHE A 63 -14.29 8.58 -4.02
CA PHE A 63 -13.70 7.49 -3.25
C PHE A 63 -13.52 6.25 -4.09
N LYS A 64 -12.39 5.57 -3.92
CA LYS A 64 -12.04 4.34 -4.62
C LYS A 64 -11.79 3.22 -3.62
N THR A 65 -12.38 2.07 -3.88
CA THR A 65 -12.04 0.81 -3.23
C THR A 65 -10.90 0.18 -4.02
N ILE A 66 -9.81 -0.17 -3.34
CA ILE A 66 -8.59 -0.70 -3.97
C ILE A 66 -8.24 -2.02 -3.30
N CYS A 67 -8.15 -3.09 -4.08
CA CYS A 67 -7.57 -4.36 -3.65
C CYS A 67 -6.11 -4.38 -4.07
N GLN A 68 -5.22 -4.25 -3.09
CA GLN A 68 -3.79 -4.00 -3.33
C GLN A 68 -3.09 -5.29 -3.71
N LYS A 69 -2.54 -5.33 -4.93
CA LYS A 69 -1.91 -6.53 -5.48
C LYS A 69 -0.41 -6.33 -5.62
N TYR A 70 0.34 -7.31 -5.14
CA TYR A 70 1.78 -7.36 -5.31
C TYR A 70 2.18 -8.77 -5.71
N ALA A 71 3.05 -8.92 -6.71
CA ALA A 71 3.45 -10.21 -7.27
C ALA A 71 2.24 -11.10 -7.64
N GLY A 72 1.18 -10.48 -8.18
CA GLY A 72 -0.03 -11.18 -8.64
C GLY A 72 -1.00 -11.62 -7.53
N LEU A 73 -0.74 -11.30 -6.26
CA LEU A 73 -1.59 -11.67 -5.12
C LEU A 73 -2.09 -10.44 -4.39
N TYR A 74 -3.35 -10.46 -3.95
CA TYR A 74 -3.85 -9.43 -3.03
C TYR A 74 -3.14 -9.52 -1.68
N LYS A 75 -2.77 -8.37 -1.13
CA LYS A 75 -2.01 -8.26 0.12
C LYS A 75 -2.77 -7.48 1.21
N TYR A 76 -3.59 -6.51 0.82
CA TYR A 76 -4.46 -5.72 1.70
C TYR A 76 -5.50 -4.95 0.88
N ALA A 77 -6.40 -4.25 1.56
CA ALA A 77 -7.41 -3.39 0.95
C ALA A 77 -7.24 -1.94 1.41
N THR A 78 -7.50 -0.98 0.53
CA THR A 78 -7.44 0.46 0.82
C THR A 78 -8.72 1.13 0.33
N PHE A 79 -9.34 1.96 1.17
CA PHE A 79 -10.38 2.88 0.75
C PHE A 79 -9.79 4.29 0.64
N TYR A 80 -9.79 4.84 -0.56
CA TYR A 80 -8.95 5.99 -0.93
C TYR A 80 -9.78 7.17 -1.42
N ASP A 81 -9.39 8.39 -1.04
CA ASP A 81 -10.00 9.65 -1.50
C ASP A 81 -9.09 10.29 -2.54
N ILE A 82 -9.51 10.28 -3.82
CA ILE A 82 -8.69 10.81 -4.93
C ILE A 82 -8.63 12.33 -4.93
N THR A 83 -9.64 13.00 -4.37
CA THR A 83 -9.67 14.47 -4.31
C THR A 83 -8.67 14.98 -3.28
N ASN A 84 -8.61 14.34 -2.12
CA ASN A 84 -7.65 14.69 -1.07
C ASN A 84 -6.31 13.94 -1.20
N ARG A 85 -6.22 12.98 -2.12
CA ARG A 85 -5.05 12.13 -2.36
C ARG A 85 -4.55 11.43 -1.09
N ILE A 86 -5.47 10.99 -0.24
CA ILE A 86 -5.17 10.29 1.01
C ILE A 86 -6.07 9.07 1.20
N PRO A 87 -5.57 7.98 1.82
CA PRO A 87 -6.44 6.90 2.25
C PRO A 87 -7.34 7.33 3.41
N VAL A 88 -8.60 6.92 3.34
CA VAL A 88 -9.52 6.95 4.48
C VAL A 88 -9.15 5.85 5.47
N PHE A 89 -8.94 4.63 4.96
CA PHE A 89 -8.43 3.51 5.74
C PHE A 89 -7.71 2.47 4.87
N SER A 90 -6.83 1.68 5.51
CA SER A 90 -6.34 0.41 5.01
C SER A 90 -6.79 -0.73 5.92
N ALA A 91 -7.19 -1.87 5.34
CA ALA A 91 -7.59 -3.08 6.03
C ALA A 91 -6.70 -4.26 5.62
N TYR A 92 -6.18 -5.00 6.58
CA TYR A 92 -5.18 -6.04 6.34
C TYR A 92 -5.23 -7.15 7.39
N LYS A 93 -4.62 -8.29 7.07
CA LYS A 93 -4.32 -9.33 8.06
C LYS A 93 -2.95 -9.06 8.66
N PHE A 94 -2.87 -9.10 9.98
CA PHE A 94 -1.59 -9.12 10.66
C PHE A 94 -0.95 -10.50 10.53
N HIS A 95 0.32 -10.53 10.13
CA HIS A 95 1.11 -11.73 10.07
C HIS A 95 2.22 -11.65 11.12
N GLU A 96 2.26 -12.66 11.99
CA GLU A 96 3.25 -12.74 13.06
C GLU A 96 4.66 -12.81 12.48
N ASP A 97 5.52 -12.00 13.08
CA ASP A 97 6.78 -11.56 12.50
C ASP A 97 7.79 -12.70 12.31
N LYS A 98 8.40 -12.76 11.13
CA LYS A 98 9.57 -13.60 10.82
C LYS A 98 10.78 -12.70 10.56
N LYS A 99 11.21 -11.87 11.52
CA LYS A 99 12.38 -10.97 11.38
C LYS A 99 12.51 -10.42 9.95
N ILE A 100 11.49 -9.73 9.47
CA ILE A 100 11.52 -9.15 8.12
C ILE A 100 12.28 -7.83 8.20
N GLU A 101 13.33 -7.68 7.42
CA GLU A 101 13.98 -6.38 7.26
C GLU A 101 13.05 -5.43 6.51
N ARG A 102 12.98 -4.17 6.96
CA ARG A 102 12.19 -3.15 6.27
C ARG A 102 12.69 -3.05 4.82
N PRO A 103 11.80 -3.19 3.82
CA PRO A 103 12.18 -2.97 2.43
C PRO A 103 12.83 -1.60 2.20
N GLY A 104 13.60 -1.52 1.12
CA GLY A 104 14.12 -0.24 0.64
C GLY A 104 13.01 0.78 0.36
N ASN A 105 13.38 2.06 0.27
CA ASN A 105 12.45 3.17 0.05
C ASN A 105 11.98 3.29 -1.41
N GLU A 106 11.56 2.19 -2.02
CA GLU A 106 10.98 2.17 -3.37
C GLU A 106 9.47 2.36 -3.26
N TRP A 107 9.01 3.60 -3.47
CA TRP A 107 7.61 3.97 -3.38
C TRP A 107 6.89 3.78 -4.71
N MET A 108 5.72 3.17 -4.64
CA MET A 108 4.97 2.72 -5.80
C MET A 108 3.67 3.52 -5.96
N VAL A 109 3.32 3.79 -7.21
CA VAL A 109 2.07 4.40 -7.63
C VAL A 109 1.06 3.31 -7.98
N GLU A 110 -0.23 3.62 -7.91
CA GLU A 110 -1.31 2.79 -8.41
C GLU A 110 -1.77 3.29 -9.79
N PRO A 111 -1.38 2.63 -10.88
CA PRO A 111 -1.64 3.15 -12.23
C PRO A 111 -3.14 3.21 -12.58
N GLU A 112 -3.95 2.30 -12.04
CA GLU A 112 -5.40 2.24 -12.30
C GLU A 112 -6.19 3.40 -11.67
N LEU A 113 -5.59 4.18 -10.77
CA LEU A 113 -6.20 5.43 -10.29
C LEU A 113 -6.13 6.55 -11.32
N GLU A 114 -5.18 6.48 -12.26
CA GLU A 114 -5.01 7.53 -13.26
C GLU A 114 -5.93 7.30 -14.46
N VAL A 115 -6.51 8.39 -14.96
CA VAL A 115 -7.23 8.35 -16.23
C VAL A 115 -6.18 8.15 -17.32
N SER A 116 -6.40 7.18 -18.22
CA SER A 116 -5.46 6.82 -19.28
C SER A 116 -5.11 8.02 -20.16
N SER A 117 -4.07 8.77 -19.80
CA SER A 117 -3.32 9.57 -20.75
C SER A 117 -2.28 8.64 -21.36
N ASP A 118 -2.23 8.57 -22.69
CA ASP A 118 -1.25 7.83 -23.49
C ASP A 118 0.23 8.25 -23.22
N GLU A 119 0.46 9.10 -22.23
CA GLU A 119 1.76 9.55 -21.75
C GLU A 119 1.93 9.10 -20.29
N MET A 120 2.70 8.03 -20.10
CA MET A 120 3.24 7.55 -18.81
C MET A 120 4.24 8.57 -18.24
N GLY A 121 3.80 9.80 -18.00
CA GLY A 121 4.71 10.90 -17.76
C GLY A 121 4.05 12.17 -17.25
N MET A 122 3.41 12.07 -16.08
CA MET A 122 3.00 13.19 -15.21
C MET A 122 2.02 14.23 -15.79
N PRO A 123 1.10 14.73 -14.94
CA PRO A 123 1.03 14.51 -13.49
C PRO A 123 0.09 13.36 -13.10
N TYR A 124 0.47 12.61 -12.06
CA TYR A 124 -0.46 11.74 -11.32
C TYR A 124 -1.50 12.65 -10.65
N GLU A 125 -2.75 12.57 -11.10
CA GLU A 125 -3.81 13.49 -10.70
C GLU A 125 -4.60 12.96 -9.50
N ASN A 126 -4.77 11.65 -9.42
CA ASN A 126 -5.70 11.00 -8.51
C ASN A 126 -5.02 10.35 -7.31
N GLN A 127 -3.71 10.50 -7.15
CA GLN A 127 -2.98 9.98 -6.00
C GLN A 127 -1.84 10.90 -5.57
N ALA A 128 -1.35 10.68 -4.35
CA ALA A 128 -0.18 11.38 -3.86
C ALA A 128 1.11 10.85 -4.51
N THR A 129 2.12 11.71 -4.55
CA THR A 129 3.49 11.38 -4.95
C THR A 129 4.47 12.02 -3.96
N ASP A 130 5.78 11.81 -4.14
CA ASP A 130 6.81 12.47 -3.32
C ASP A 130 6.67 14.00 -3.28
N GLU A 131 6.16 14.63 -4.34
CA GLU A 131 5.93 16.08 -4.36
C GLU A 131 4.95 16.52 -3.25
N ASP A 132 3.88 15.76 -3.04
CA ASP A 132 2.87 16.07 -2.02
C ASP A 132 3.45 16.01 -0.59
N PHE A 133 4.50 15.21 -0.37
CA PHE A 133 5.13 15.03 0.94
C PHE A 133 6.30 15.99 1.19
N PHE A 134 7.10 16.29 0.17
CA PHE A 134 8.36 17.03 0.36
C PHE A 134 8.37 18.43 -0.25
N ASN A 135 7.46 18.76 -1.16
CA ASN A 135 7.36 20.11 -1.73
C ASN A 135 6.46 21.02 -0.88
N ASN A 136 6.62 20.94 0.45
CA ASN A 136 5.85 21.72 1.41
C ASN A 136 6.68 21.98 2.68
N SER A 137 6.20 22.86 3.56
CA SER A 137 6.87 23.22 4.81
C SER A 137 6.38 22.43 6.04
N TYR A 138 5.57 21.37 5.88
CA TYR A 138 4.90 20.70 6.99
C TYR A 138 5.80 19.75 7.79
N SER A 139 6.99 19.43 7.27
CA SER A 139 7.97 18.49 7.86
C SER A 139 7.30 17.18 8.30
N VAL A 140 6.88 16.40 7.31
CA VAL A 140 6.12 15.16 7.47
C VAL A 140 6.88 13.97 6.88
N ASN A 141 6.53 12.78 7.35
CA ASN A 141 6.88 11.51 6.73
C ASN A 141 5.68 10.97 5.93
N ARG A 142 5.98 10.03 5.04
CA ARG A 142 4.99 9.09 4.48
C ARG A 142 4.60 8.06 5.55
N GLY A 143 3.60 8.39 6.37
CA GLY A 143 3.12 7.53 7.45
C GLY A 143 2.24 6.42 6.89
N HIS A 144 2.60 5.16 7.13
CA HIS A 144 1.85 4.01 6.61
C HIS A 144 0.57 3.76 7.42
N LEU A 145 -0.52 3.36 6.76
CA LEU A 145 -1.70 2.84 7.45
C LEU A 145 -1.61 1.33 7.70
N PHE A 146 -1.16 0.56 6.70
CA PHE A 146 -0.65 -0.78 6.90
C PHE A 146 0.88 -0.71 7.08
N PRO A 147 1.40 -0.77 8.32
CA PRO A 147 2.83 -0.68 8.55
C PRO A 147 3.56 -1.97 8.14
N SER A 148 4.74 -1.79 7.53
CA SER A 148 5.59 -2.89 7.08
C SER A 148 5.95 -3.88 8.21
N CYS A 149 5.99 -3.47 9.47
CA CYS A 149 6.30 -4.37 10.59
C CYS A 149 5.14 -5.33 10.95
N HIS A 150 3.95 -5.16 10.37
CA HIS A 150 2.82 -6.07 10.54
C HIS A 150 2.74 -7.13 9.43
N SER A 151 3.69 -7.11 8.47
CA SER A 151 3.59 -7.88 7.22
C SER A 151 3.96 -9.36 7.36
N GLY A 152 4.88 -9.71 8.26
CA GLY A 152 5.40 -11.07 8.48
C GLY A 152 6.04 -11.77 7.27
N ASP A 153 6.08 -11.10 6.11
CA ASP A 153 6.51 -11.59 4.81
C ASP A 153 7.11 -10.42 3.99
N GLU A 154 8.11 -10.70 3.17
CA GLU A 154 8.85 -9.69 2.39
C GLU A 154 8.01 -9.09 1.26
N ASP A 155 7.21 -9.89 0.56
CA ASP A 155 6.34 -9.40 -0.50
C ASP A 155 5.18 -8.58 0.08
N ILE A 156 4.62 -9.01 1.22
CA ILE A 156 3.65 -8.21 1.95
C ILE A 156 4.30 -6.90 2.41
N ALA A 157 5.53 -6.94 2.95
CA ALA A 157 6.23 -5.73 3.40
C ALA A 157 6.41 -4.74 2.24
N ARG A 158 6.93 -5.21 1.10
CA ARG A 158 7.10 -4.39 -0.11
C ARG A 158 5.79 -3.78 -0.57
N SER A 159 4.70 -4.55 -0.57
CA SER A 159 3.37 -4.06 -0.98
C SER A 159 2.86 -2.88 -0.15
N THR A 160 3.38 -2.66 1.06
CA THR A 160 2.96 -1.54 1.91
C THR A 160 3.52 -0.18 1.48
N PHE A 161 4.54 -0.15 0.61
CA PHE A 161 5.21 1.06 0.13
C PHE A 161 4.50 1.66 -1.09
N THR A 162 3.19 1.85 -1.01
CA THR A 162 2.40 2.55 -2.03
C THR A 162 1.93 3.89 -1.47
N TYR A 163 1.84 4.92 -2.32
CA TYR A 163 1.33 6.22 -1.87
C TYR A 163 -0.11 6.15 -1.37
N THR A 164 -0.91 5.25 -1.94
CA THR A 164 -2.29 4.99 -1.53
C THR A 164 -2.41 4.38 -0.12
N ASN A 165 -1.34 3.80 0.44
CA ASN A 165 -1.31 3.32 1.82
C ASN A 165 -0.71 4.34 2.80
N THR A 166 -0.52 5.60 2.38
CA THR A 166 0.18 6.59 3.21
C THR A 166 -0.55 7.90 3.41
N VAL A 167 -0.29 8.52 4.55
CA VAL A 167 -0.75 9.86 4.89
C VAL A 167 0.42 10.75 5.30
N PRO A 168 0.33 12.08 5.07
CA PRO A 168 1.27 13.03 5.65
C PRO A 168 1.23 12.95 7.17
N GLN A 169 2.29 12.42 7.79
CA GLN A 169 2.34 12.20 9.23
C GLN A 169 3.51 12.96 9.86
N LYS A 170 3.25 13.75 10.90
CA LYS A 170 4.31 14.51 11.60
C LYS A 170 5.45 13.57 12.01
N ILE A 171 6.69 14.00 11.74
CA ILE A 171 7.88 13.15 11.93
C ILE A 171 7.96 12.59 13.35
N SER A 172 7.74 13.44 14.37
CA SER A 172 7.78 13.05 15.79
C SER A 172 6.67 12.08 16.19
N PHE A 173 5.50 12.19 15.57
CA PHE A 173 4.40 11.26 15.81
C PHE A 173 4.69 9.89 15.16
N ASN A 174 5.09 9.89 13.88
CA ASN A 174 5.43 8.68 13.12
C ASN A 174 6.54 7.86 13.82
N SER A 175 7.68 8.49 14.11
CA SER A 175 8.82 7.78 14.71
C SER A 175 8.69 7.56 16.23
N GLY A 176 7.76 8.27 16.88
CA GLY A 176 7.56 8.27 18.32
C GLY A 176 6.37 7.42 18.76
N SER A 177 5.26 8.08 19.09
CA SER A 177 4.08 7.41 19.66
C SER A 177 3.43 6.42 18.70
N TRP A 178 3.42 6.71 17.40
CA TRP A 178 2.81 5.82 16.41
C TRP A 178 3.62 4.53 16.24
N ASN A 179 4.92 4.62 15.99
CA ASN A 179 5.81 3.45 15.96
C ASN A 179 5.71 2.59 17.24
N ARG A 180 5.63 3.22 18.43
CA ARG A 180 5.40 2.47 19.67
C ARG A 180 4.06 1.75 19.66
N MET A 181 2.99 2.39 19.18
CA MET A 181 1.69 1.75 19.06
C MET A 181 1.74 0.55 18.11
N GLU A 182 2.35 0.69 16.93
CA GLU A 182 2.56 -0.41 15.98
C GLU A 182 3.25 -1.60 16.67
N ILE A 183 4.38 -1.37 17.34
CA ILE A 183 5.12 -2.42 18.07
C ILE A 183 4.32 -3.05 19.21
N GLU A 184 3.59 -2.26 20.00
CA GLU A 184 2.78 -2.82 21.09
C GLU A 184 1.58 -3.63 20.56
N THR A 185 0.97 -3.22 19.46
CA THR A 185 -0.14 -3.97 18.84
C THR A 185 0.32 -5.32 18.30
N ILE A 186 1.56 -5.43 17.77
CA ILE A 186 2.16 -6.73 17.42
C ILE A 186 2.11 -7.67 18.62
N LYS A 187 2.56 -7.23 19.80
CA LYS A 187 2.57 -8.06 21.02
C LYS A 187 1.17 -8.49 21.43
N VAL A 188 0.21 -7.57 21.38
CA VAL A 188 -1.19 -7.85 21.74
C VAL A 188 -1.80 -8.86 20.76
N MET A 189 -1.69 -8.63 19.46
CA MET A 189 -2.25 -9.50 18.42
C MET A 189 -1.60 -10.88 18.44
N SER A 190 -0.28 -10.96 18.53
CA SER A 190 0.45 -12.22 18.70
C SER A 190 0.04 -12.98 19.96
N LYS A 191 -0.31 -12.31 21.05
CA LYS A 191 -0.67 -13.00 22.29
C LYS A 191 -2.13 -13.46 22.30
N TYR A 192 -3.04 -12.60 21.85
CA TYR A 192 -4.47 -12.75 22.12
C TYR A 192 -5.31 -13.09 20.89
N CYS A 193 -4.86 -12.76 19.68
CA CYS A 193 -5.63 -13.01 18.45
C CYS A 193 -5.25 -14.35 17.83
N ARG A 194 -5.32 -15.44 18.59
CA ARG A 194 -4.97 -16.79 18.10
C ARG A 194 -6.19 -17.65 17.93
N ASP A 195 -6.19 -18.44 16.86
CA ASP A 195 -7.21 -19.47 16.71
C ASP A 195 -6.93 -20.67 17.61
N SER A 196 -7.95 -21.11 18.34
CA SER A 196 -7.91 -22.35 19.10
C SER A 196 -7.91 -23.61 18.23
N LYS A 197 -8.37 -23.52 16.97
CA LYS A 197 -8.70 -24.68 16.12
C LYS A 197 -7.69 -24.95 14.98
N TYR A 198 -7.08 -23.94 14.38
CA TYR A 198 -6.11 -24.04 13.28
C TYR A 198 -4.68 -23.73 13.74
N ASN A 199 -4.02 -24.70 14.38
CA ASN A 199 -2.59 -24.66 14.73
C ASN A 199 -2.11 -23.40 15.50
N ARG A 200 -3.01 -22.67 16.17
CA ARG A 200 -2.69 -21.40 16.87
C ARG A 200 -2.17 -20.29 15.96
N ASN A 201 -2.58 -20.30 14.69
CA ASN A 201 -2.31 -19.21 13.76
C ASN A 201 -2.92 -17.89 14.29
N VAL A 202 -2.23 -16.78 14.03
CA VAL A 202 -2.75 -15.45 14.38
C VAL A 202 -3.84 -15.06 13.38
N LEU A 203 -5.00 -14.63 13.90
CA LEU A 203 -6.19 -14.23 13.14
C LEU A 203 -6.58 -12.79 13.47
N ALA A 204 -5.62 -11.87 13.42
CA ALA A 204 -5.92 -10.46 13.58
C ALA A 204 -6.20 -9.82 12.22
N HIS A 205 -7.40 -9.23 12.09
CA HIS A 205 -7.73 -8.30 11.02
C HIS A 205 -7.63 -6.91 11.60
N VAL A 206 -6.89 -6.02 10.92
CA VAL A 206 -6.62 -4.68 11.39
C VAL A 206 -7.19 -3.69 10.40
N LEU A 207 -7.79 -2.64 10.92
CA LEU A 207 -8.21 -1.49 10.15
C LEU A 207 -7.57 -0.25 10.77
N THR A 208 -6.80 0.46 9.94
CA THR A 208 -6.12 1.70 10.33
C THR A 208 -6.59 2.79 9.40
N GLY A 209 -6.97 3.94 9.94
CA GLY A 209 -7.41 5.09 9.15
C GLY A 209 -6.79 6.38 9.64
N ALA A 210 -6.99 7.43 8.87
CA ALA A 210 -6.61 8.78 9.25
C ALA A 210 -7.85 9.68 9.33
N VAL A 211 -7.85 10.57 10.31
CA VAL A 211 -8.81 11.66 10.38
C VAL A 211 -8.05 12.93 9.99
N PRO A 212 -8.50 13.67 8.96
CA PRO A 212 -7.86 14.93 8.60
C PRO A 212 -7.79 15.87 9.80
N GLY A 213 -6.58 16.34 10.12
CA GLY A 213 -6.36 17.33 11.16
C GLY A 213 -6.62 18.75 10.67
N ASN A 214 -6.98 19.66 11.57
CA ASN A 214 -6.96 21.08 11.27
C ASN A 214 -5.52 21.59 11.34
N MET A 215 -5.09 22.43 10.38
CA MET A 215 -3.71 22.94 10.28
C MET A 215 -3.29 23.91 11.41
N SER A 216 -4.02 23.96 12.52
CA SER A 216 -3.88 24.99 13.56
C SER A 216 -3.32 24.49 14.90
N GLU A 217 -2.64 23.35 14.93
CA GLU A 217 -1.91 22.86 16.13
C GLU A 217 -0.41 22.77 15.90
#